data_AF-A0A2E1J3U7-F1
#
_entry.id   AF-A0A2E1J3U7-F1
#
_cell.length_a   1.000
_cell.length_b   1.000
_cell.length_c   1.000
_cell.angle_alpha   90.00
_cell.angle_beta   90.00
_cell.angle_gamma   90.00
#
_symmetry.space_group_name_H-M   'P 1'
#
loop_
_entity.id
_entity.type
_entity.pdbx_description
1 polymer ?
#
loop_
_entity_poly.entity_id
_entity_poly.type
_entity_poly.pdbx_seq_one_letter_code
_entity_poly.pdbx_strand_id
1 'polypeptide(L)'
;MSKCENLGKIDLNKGKTMNKGLWRLSRHPNYFGEVMFWVGLYLMAILTVETPLWLLVSPVSMIMLFVFISCPMMDNRSLKNRDDYKNYMDTTPQLFLWFPKK
;
A
#
# COMPACT_ATOMS: atom_id res chain seq x y z
N MET A 1 40.57 -6.67 24.68
CA MET A 1 39.11 -6.73 24.86
C MET A 1 38.50 -5.34 24.62
N SER A 2 38.51 -4.83 23.37
CA SER A 2 37.99 -3.48 23.07
C SER A 2 37.79 -3.22 21.56
N LYS A 3 37.05 -4.08 20.85
CA LYS A 3 36.64 -3.77 19.46
C LYS A 3 35.39 -4.50 18.96
N CYS A 4 34.41 -4.73 19.82
CA CYS A 4 33.14 -5.38 19.43
C CYS A 4 31.87 -4.59 19.79
N GLU A 5 31.96 -3.32 20.19
CA GLU A 5 30.78 -2.54 20.65
C GLU A 5 30.22 -1.53 19.64
N ASN A 6 30.61 -1.60 18.37
CA ASN A 6 30.06 -0.73 17.31
C ASN A 6 29.41 -1.53 16.17
N LEU A 7 28.59 -2.52 16.52
CA LEU A 7 27.55 -3.04 15.63
C LEU A 7 26.30 -2.13 15.70
N GLY A 8 26.51 -0.82 15.54
CA GLY A 8 25.43 0.07 15.13
C GLY A 8 25.01 -0.42 13.75
N LYS A 9 23.86 -1.09 13.66
CA LYS A 9 23.29 -1.63 12.42
C LYS A 9 23.44 -0.59 11.31
N ILE A 10 24.43 -0.78 10.44
CA ILE A 10 24.53 -0.04 9.19
C ILE A 10 23.31 -0.51 8.40
N ASP A 11 22.27 0.31 8.37
CA ASP A 11 21.05 0.00 7.66
C ASP A 11 21.33 0.17 6.16
N LEU A 12 21.90 -0.88 5.56
CA LEU A 12 22.31 -0.96 4.15
C LEU A 12 21.14 -0.76 3.16
N ASN A 13 19.91 -0.65 3.68
CA ASN A 13 18.67 -0.43 2.95
C ASN A 13 18.09 0.97 3.18
N LYS A 14 18.73 1.86 3.96
CA LYS A 14 18.28 3.26 4.05
C LYS A 14 18.25 3.89 2.67
N GLY A 15 17.05 4.32 2.25
CA GLY A 15 16.83 4.94 0.95
C GLY A 15 16.55 3.98 -0.21
N LYS A 16 16.61 2.65 0.00
CA LYS A 16 16.26 1.67 -1.05
C LYS A 16 14.78 1.33 -1.02
N THR A 17 14.20 1.16 -2.20
CA THR A 17 12.81 0.76 -2.37
C THR A 17 12.67 -0.76 -2.28
N MET A 18 11.78 -1.22 -1.41
CA MET A 18 11.47 -2.64 -1.28
C MET A 18 10.51 -3.05 -2.41
N ASN A 19 11.03 -3.80 -3.37
CA ASN A 19 10.28 -4.26 -4.56
C ASN A 19 10.13 -5.80 -4.61
N LYS A 20 10.26 -6.48 -3.47
CA LYS A 20 10.19 -7.95 -3.36
C LYS A 20 8.90 -8.39 -2.67
N GLY A 21 8.45 -9.61 -2.98
CA GLY A 21 7.25 -10.21 -2.39
C GLY A 21 5.98 -9.47 -2.79
N LEU A 22 5.13 -9.15 -1.82
CA LEU A 22 3.87 -8.41 -2.02
C LEU A 22 4.08 -7.02 -2.64
N TRP A 23 5.19 -6.36 -2.29
CA TRP A 23 5.54 -5.05 -2.83
C TRP A 23 5.92 -5.12 -4.32
N ARG A 24 6.23 -6.29 -4.88
CA ARG A 24 6.37 -6.41 -6.35
C ARG A 24 5.02 -6.35 -7.08
N LEU A 25 3.94 -6.70 -6.39
CA LEU A 25 2.61 -6.83 -6.99
C LEU A 25 1.77 -5.57 -6.79
N SER A 26 2.01 -4.83 -5.72
CA SER A 26 1.30 -3.60 -5.39
C SER A 26 2.25 -2.65 -4.68
N ARG A 27 2.16 -1.36 -5.01
CA ARG A 27 2.93 -0.33 -4.30
C ARG A 27 2.46 -0.15 -2.87
N HIS A 28 1.23 -0.55 -2.56
CA HIS A 28 0.61 -0.42 -1.24
C HIS A 28 -0.22 -1.65 -0.86
N PRO A 29 0.39 -2.83 -0.65
CA PRO A 29 -0.31 -4.04 -0.24
C PRO A 29 -1.04 -3.85 1.11
N ASN A 30 -0.55 -2.95 1.97
CA ASN A 30 -1.23 -2.62 3.23
C ASN A 30 -2.60 -1.97 2.99
N TYR A 31 -2.68 -0.98 2.08
CA TYR A 31 -3.95 -0.32 1.75
C TYR A 31 -4.89 -1.26 0.98
N PHE A 32 -4.33 -2.19 0.19
CA PHE A 32 -5.14 -3.23 -0.42
C PHE A 32 -5.84 -4.11 0.62
N GLY A 33 -5.11 -4.51 1.68
CA GLY A 33 -5.70 -5.24 2.81
C GLY A 33 -6.83 -4.46 3.51
N GLU A 34 -6.62 -3.16 3.72
CA GLU A 34 -7.64 -2.27 4.31
C GLU A 34 -8.90 -2.18 3.42
N VAL A 35 -8.73 -2.02 2.11
CA VAL A 35 -9.84 -2.01 1.15
C VAL A 35 -10.59 -3.35 1.17
N MET A 36 -9.88 -4.48 1.15
CA MET A 36 -10.50 -5.81 1.26
C MET A 36 -11.26 -5.99 2.57
N PHE A 37 -10.72 -5.46 3.67
CA PHE A 37 -11.36 -5.52 4.98
C PHE A 37 -12.69 -4.77 4.98
N TRP A 38 -12.72 -3.52 4.50
CA TRP A 38 -13.95 -2.72 4.43
C TRP A 38 -14.99 -3.30 3.47
N VAL A 39 -14.54 -3.81 2.31
CA VAL A 39 -15.43 -4.51 1.37
C VAL A 39 -15.98 -5.79 2.00
N GLY A 40 -15.15 -6.56 2.72
CA GLY A 40 -15.58 -7.77 3.42
C GLY A 40 -16.64 -7.48 4.49
N LEU A 41 -16.44 -6.45 5.31
CA LEU A 41 -17.43 -5.98 6.27
C LEU A 41 -18.74 -5.58 5.59
N TYR A 42 -18.65 -4.85 4.49
CA TYR A 42 -19.81 -4.43 3.73
C TYR A 42 -20.58 -5.63 3.14
N LEU A 43 -19.88 -6.61 2.57
CA LEU A 43 -20.48 -7.84 2.07
C LEU A 43 -21.17 -8.65 3.18
N MET A 44 -20.53 -8.77 4.35
CA MET A 44 -21.15 -9.42 5.51
C MET A 44 -22.43 -8.73 5.95
N ALA A 45 -22.47 -7.39 5.94
CA ALA A 45 -23.67 -6.62 6.29
C ALA A 45 -24.82 -6.89 5.32
N ILE A 46 -24.59 -6.82 4.00
CA ILE A 46 -25.63 -7.08 2.98
C ILE A 46 -26.21 -8.49 3.10
N LEU A 47 -25.36 -9.48 3.41
CA LEU A 47 -25.79 -10.88 3.48
C LEU A 47 -26.58 -11.22 4.76
N THR A 48 -26.51 -10.38 5.79
CA THR A 48 -27.12 -10.66 7.10
C THR A 48 -28.31 -9.77 7.44
N VAL A 49 -28.38 -8.55 6.88
CA VAL A 49 -29.43 -7.56 7.17
C VAL A 49 -29.89 -6.94 5.86
N GLU A 50 -31.17 -6.56 5.77
CA GLU A 50 -31.67 -5.68 4.71
C GLU A 50 -30.92 -4.36 4.76
N THR A 51 -29.82 -4.31 4.02
CA THR A 51 -28.87 -3.22 4.07
C THR A 51 -29.25 -2.23 2.99
N PRO A 52 -29.64 -1.00 3.34
CA PRO A 52 -30.08 -0.04 2.35
C PRO A 52 -28.92 0.37 1.44
N LEU A 53 -29.19 0.56 0.16
CA LEU A 53 -28.17 0.81 -0.86
C LEU A 53 -27.27 2.03 -0.58
N TRP A 54 -27.78 3.02 0.17
CA TRP A 54 -26.97 4.19 0.56
C TRP A 54 -25.80 3.84 1.47
N LEU A 55 -25.80 2.66 2.12
CA LEU A 55 -24.68 2.20 2.93
C LEU A 55 -23.42 1.92 2.08
N LEU A 56 -23.55 1.78 0.75
CA LEU A 56 -22.41 1.73 -0.19
C LEU A 56 -21.53 2.97 -0.12
N VAL A 57 -22.07 4.11 0.29
CA VAL A 57 -21.31 5.35 0.40
C VAL A 57 -20.13 5.19 1.36
N SER A 58 -20.25 4.36 2.40
CA SER A 58 -19.17 4.11 3.36
C SER A 58 -17.94 3.44 2.73
N PRO A 59 -18.01 2.21 2.18
CA PRO A 59 -16.85 1.58 1.56
C PRO A 59 -16.36 2.34 0.32
N VAL A 60 -17.28 2.93 -0.46
CA VAL A 60 -16.90 3.69 -1.66
C VAL A 60 -16.12 4.96 -1.31
N SER A 61 -16.58 5.73 -0.32
CA SER A 61 -15.85 6.91 0.13
C SER A 61 -14.48 6.56 0.72
N MET A 62 -14.38 5.49 1.51
CA MET A 62 -13.10 5.01 2.02
C MET A 62 -12.12 4.62 0.90
N ILE A 63 -12.58 3.84 -0.08
CA ILE A 63 -11.76 3.46 -1.23
C ILE A 63 -11.29 4.71 -2.00
N MET A 64 -12.18 5.68 -2.23
CA MET A 64 -11.82 6.94 -2.88
C MET A 64 -10.74 7.70 -2.10
N LEU A 65 -10.86 7.81 -0.78
CA LEU A 65 -9.85 8.47 0.06
C LEU A 65 -8.49 7.78 -0.06
N PHE A 66 -8.44 6.45 -0.05
CA PHE A 66 -7.19 5.73 -0.22
C PHE A 66 -6.57 5.93 -1.60
N VAL A 67 -7.37 5.79 -2.67
CA VAL A 67 -6.88 5.85 -4.05
C VAL A 67 -6.45 7.26 -4.44
N PHE A 68 -7.20 8.28 -4.04
CA PHE A 68 -6.98 9.66 -4.48
C PHE A 68 -6.15 10.51 -3.51
N ILE A 69 -6.14 10.19 -2.21
CA ILE A 69 -5.45 11.00 -1.20
C ILE A 69 -4.29 10.24 -0.59
N SER A 70 -4.55 9.12 0.10
CA SER A 70 -3.52 8.44 0.90
C SER A 70 -2.39 7.86 0.05
N CYS A 71 -2.72 7.13 -1.03
CA CYS A 71 -1.71 6.54 -1.92
C CYS A 71 -0.86 7.61 -2.63
N PRO A 72 -1.43 8.62 -3.32
CA PRO A 72 -0.61 9.65 -3.98
C PRO A 72 0.23 10.46 -3.00
N MET A 73 -0.30 10.74 -1.80
CA MET A 73 0.47 11.43 -0.76
C MET A 73 1.70 10.62 -0.34
N MET A 74 1.55 9.30 -0.16
CA MET A 74 2.65 8.43 0.22
C MET A 74 3.64 8.18 -0.93
N ASP A 75 3.15 8.06 -2.17
CA ASP A 75 3.98 7.98 -3.38
C ASP A 75 4.84 9.24 -3.52
N ASN A 76 4.23 10.43 -3.39
CA ASN A 76 4.93 11.72 -3.43
C ASN A 76 5.98 11.85 -2.32
N ARG A 77 5.68 11.38 -1.11
CA ARG A 77 6.65 11.34 -0.02
C ARG A 77 7.80 10.40 -0.34
N SER A 78 7.53 9.26 -0.97
CA SER A 78 8.54 8.26 -1.31
C SER A 78 9.45 8.75 -2.43
N LEU A 79 8.90 9.39 -3.47
CA LEU A 79 9.65 10.05 -4.54
C LEU A 79 10.62 11.11 -4.03
N LYS A 80 10.27 11.84 -2.96
CA LYS A 80 11.15 12.86 -2.35
C LYS A 80 12.32 12.27 -1.55
N ASN A 81 12.17 11.05 -1.04
CA ASN A 81 13.14 10.45 -0.13
C ASN A 81 13.99 9.35 -0.79
N ARG A 82 13.62 8.93 -2.01
CA ARG A 82 14.22 7.77 -2.69
C ARG A 82 14.24 7.98 -4.20
N ASP A 83 15.44 8.09 -4.75
CA ASP A 83 15.63 8.31 -6.19
C ASP A 83 15.24 7.07 -7.03
N ASP A 84 15.34 5.87 -6.45
CA ASP A 84 14.99 4.59 -7.11
C ASP A 84 13.48 4.32 -7.18
N TYR A 85 12.67 5.08 -6.42
CA TYR A 85 11.23 4.86 -6.29
C TYR A 85 10.47 5.14 -7.58
N LYS A 86 10.98 6.05 -8.44
CA LYS A 86 10.35 6.35 -9.73
C LYS A 86 10.33 5.13 -10.64
N ASN A 87 11.45 4.42 -10.76
CA ASN A 87 11.54 3.18 -11.56
C ASN A 87 10.61 2.09 -11.02
N TYR A 88 10.45 2.03 -9.70
CA TYR A 88 9.49 1.13 -9.05
C TYR A 88 8.04 1.51 -9.36
N MET A 89 7.73 2.80 -9.41
CA MET A 89 6.39 3.30 -9.73
C MET A 89 5.93 2.96 -11.15
N ASP A 90 6.86 2.92 -12.10
CA ASP A 90 6.58 2.60 -13.51
C ASP A 90 6.28 1.10 -13.72
N THR A 91 6.85 0.23 -12.89
CA THR A 91 6.74 -1.24 -13.03
C THR A 91 5.66 -1.85 -12.14
N THR A 92 5.32 -1.19 -11.03
CA THR A 92 4.41 -1.73 -10.01
C THR A 92 3.13 -0.87 -9.89
N PRO A 93 1.93 -1.46 -9.99
CA PRO A 93 0.66 -0.73 -9.87
C PRO A 93 0.38 -0.25 -8.44
N GLN A 94 -0.48 0.76 -8.29
CA GLN A 94 -0.73 1.45 -7.01
C GLN A 94 -1.34 0.54 -5.93
N LEU A 95 -2.45 -0.13 -6.26
CA LEU A 95 -3.27 -0.87 -5.30
C LEU A 95 -3.63 -2.28 -5.81
N PHE A 96 -4.04 -2.37 -7.07
CA PHE A 96 -4.48 -3.61 -7.70
C PHE A 96 -3.31 -4.57 -7.96
N LEU A 97 -3.51 -5.85 -7.66
CA LEU A 97 -2.63 -6.97 -8.01
C LEU A 97 -2.71 -7.29 -9.52
N TRP A 98 -2.66 -6.28 -10.38
CA TRP A 98 -2.58 -6.52 -11.83
C TRP A 98 -1.15 -6.90 -12.18
N PHE A 99 -0.98 -7.85 -13.11
CA PHE A 99 0.34 -8.36 -13.46
C PHE A 99 1.28 -7.21 -13.86
N PRO A 100 2.42 -7.05 -13.17
CA PRO A 100 3.37 -5.98 -13.45
C PRO A 100 3.86 -6.12 -14.89
N LYS A 101 3.94 -4.99 -15.62
CA LYS A 101 4.53 -4.97 -16.96
C LYS A 101 6.02 -5.31 -16.83
N LYS A 102 6.43 -6.38 -17.53
CA LYS A 102 7.84 -6.78 -17.68
C LYS A 102 8.65 -5.68 -18.36
#